data_AF-A0A3N5G8R8-F1
#
_entry.id   AF-A0A3N5G8R8-F1
#
_cell.length_a   1.000
_cell.length_b   1.000
_cell.length_c   1.000
_cell.angle_alpha   90.00
_cell.angle_beta   90.00
_cell.angle_gamma   90.00
#
_symmetry.space_group_name_H-M   'P 1'
#
loop_
_entity.id
_entity.type
_entity.pdbx_description
1 polymer ?
#
loop_
_entity_poly.entity_id
_entity_poly.type
_entity_poly.pdbx_seq_one_letter_code
_entity_poly.pdbx_strand_id
1 'polypeptide(L)'
;MSTPKPRHLAAVAVLIAIQACLGTIANAETAVIVPAARVDSKKAPGDLQTAVLAGGCFWGVEGVFEHVRGVRKVLSGYAGGEKSTAEYHAVGTGRTGHAESVKVTFDPQEISYGEILRIFFSVAHDPTQLNRQGPDTGTQYRSAIFYADDAQRDIAKAYIGQLNGSGVFQRAIVTRVDPLEGFYPAESYHQDFIARNPKYPYVVINDLPKIRNLKHEFPDLYREGSQR
;
A
#
# COMPACT_ATOMS: atom_id res chain seq x y z
N MET A 1 63.12 -58.61 2.62
CA MET A 1 63.62 -57.54 3.51
C MET A 1 62.85 -56.28 3.14
N SER A 2 61.72 -56.03 3.81
CA SER A 2 61.57 -55.33 5.09
C SER A 2 61.39 -53.82 4.90
N THR A 3 60.22 -53.36 5.33
CA THR A 3 59.62 -52.01 5.30
C THR A 3 60.39 -50.99 6.17
N PRO A 4 60.13 -49.66 6.07
CA PRO A 4 59.02 -49.07 6.86
C PRO A 4 58.25 -47.91 6.19
N LYS A 5 57.02 -47.70 6.66
CA LYS A 5 56.25 -46.44 6.58
C LYS A 5 56.60 -45.52 7.77
N PRO A 6 56.44 -44.19 7.62
CA PRO A 6 55.67 -43.37 8.58
C PRO A 6 54.65 -42.49 7.80
N ARG A 7 53.34 -42.37 8.10
CA ARG A 7 52.58 -41.88 9.28
C ARG A 7 52.80 -40.41 9.67
N HIS A 8 51.83 -39.60 9.20
CA HIS A 8 51.10 -38.50 9.88
C HIS A 8 51.76 -37.12 10.03
N LEU A 9 51.19 -36.12 9.37
CA LEU A 9 50.73 -34.88 10.00
C LEU A 9 49.60 -34.24 9.17
N ALA A 10 48.53 -33.90 9.87
CA ALA A 10 47.34 -33.27 9.35
C ALA A 10 47.62 -31.82 8.91
N ALA A 11 46.97 -31.40 7.82
CA ALA A 11 46.65 -30.00 7.61
C ALA A 11 45.19 -29.93 7.13
N VAL A 12 44.30 -29.77 8.11
CA VAL A 12 42.95 -29.27 7.91
C VAL A 12 43.11 -27.82 7.46
N ALA A 13 42.81 -27.53 6.19
CA ALA A 13 42.59 -26.17 5.72
C ALA A 13 41.12 -26.04 5.32
N VAL A 14 40.37 -25.45 6.25
CA VAL A 14 38.99 -24.98 6.09
C VAL A 14 38.95 -23.95 4.97
N LEU A 15 38.09 -24.17 3.96
CA LEU A 15 37.54 -23.09 3.13
C LEU A 15 36.02 -23.22 3.16
N ILE A 16 35.50 -22.68 4.26
CA ILE A 16 34.10 -22.28 4.42
C ILE A 16 33.87 -20.98 3.63
N ALA A 17 32.68 -20.90 3.02
CA ALA A 17 31.98 -19.71 2.54
C ALA A 17 32.45 -19.08 1.22
N ILE A 18 31.64 -19.27 0.17
CA ILE A 18 30.80 -18.18 -0.36
C ILE A 18 29.40 -18.75 -0.65
N GLN A 19 28.61 -18.95 0.41
CA GLN A 19 27.16 -18.86 0.34
C GLN A 19 26.82 -17.38 0.46
N ALA A 20 26.76 -16.66 -0.66
CA ALA A 20 26.31 -15.27 -0.68
C ALA A 20 25.77 -14.87 -2.06
N CYS A 21 24.78 -15.62 -2.55
CA CYS A 21 23.80 -15.11 -3.52
C CYS A 21 22.39 -15.48 -3.04
N LEU A 22 22.11 -15.18 -1.77
CA LEU A 22 20.77 -15.14 -1.19
C LEU A 22 20.69 -13.79 -0.47
N GLY A 23 20.35 -12.75 -1.23
CA GLY A 23 20.56 -11.40 -0.74
C GLY A 23 19.81 -10.29 -1.46
N THR A 24 18.67 -10.60 -2.09
CA THR A 24 17.53 -9.68 -2.20
C THR A 24 16.28 -10.53 -2.40
N ILE A 25 15.76 -11.11 -1.32
CA ILE A 25 14.34 -11.48 -1.32
C ILE A 25 13.65 -10.12 -1.37
N ALA A 26 13.10 -9.77 -2.54
CA ALA A 26 12.16 -8.69 -2.62
C ALA A 26 11.02 -9.04 -1.67
N ASN A 27 10.98 -8.40 -0.51
CA ASN A 27 9.86 -8.50 0.42
C ASN A 27 8.71 -7.75 -0.22
N ALA A 28 8.01 -8.39 -1.16
CA ALA A 28 6.67 -7.97 -1.52
C ALA A 28 5.87 -7.85 -0.21
N GLU A 29 5.22 -6.71 0.00
CA GLU A 29 4.38 -6.48 1.17
C GLU A 29 3.40 -7.65 1.30
N THR A 30 3.53 -8.39 2.40
CA THR A 30 2.67 -9.53 2.68
C THR A 30 1.35 -8.97 3.17
N ALA A 31 0.24 -9.40 2.58
CA ALA A 31 -1.08 -8.98 3.03
C ALA A 31 -1.32 -9.41 4.48
N VAL A 32 -2.01 -8.57 5.22
CA VAL A 32 -2.41 -8.82 6.60
C VAL A 32 -3.92 -8.89 6.64
N ILE A 33 -4.50 -10.03 7.00
CA ILE A 33 -5.95 -10.17 7.12
C ILE A 33 -6.41 -9.41 8.36
N VAL A 34 -7.00 -8.23 8.16
CA VAL A 34 -7.52 -7.43 9.26
C VAL A 34 -9.02 -7.67 9.48
N PRO A 35 -9.52 -7.59 10.72
CA PRO A 35 -10.95 -7.75 11.00
C PRO A 35 -11.78 -6.65 10.32
N ALA A 36 -13.05 -6.94 10.05
CA ALA A 36 -14.01 -5.93 9.58
C ALA A 36 -14.15 -4.78 10.58
N ALA A 37 -14.36 -3.55 10.08
CA ALA A 37 -14.56 -2.38 10.92
C ALA A 37 -15.83 -2.54 11.77
N ARG A 38 -15.71 -2.31 13.09
CA ARG A 38 -16.86 -2.34 14.02
C ARG A 38 -17.73 -1.09 13.92
N VAL A 39 -17.11 0.04 13.60
CA VAL A 39 -17.77 1.32 13.36
C VAL A 39 -17.63 1.60 11.87
N ASP A 40 -18.76 1.77 11.19
CA ASP A 40 -18.79 1.96 9.74
C ASP A 40 -20.03 2.74 9.30
N SER A 41 -19.92 3.36 8.13
CA SER A 41 -21.03 3.79 7.29
C SER A 41 -21.92 2.61 6.90
N LYS A 42 -23.24 2.79 6.93
CA LYS A 42 -24.18 1.78 6.44
C LYS A 42 -24.15 1.77 4.92
N LYS A 43 -24.11 0.58 4.32
CA LYS A 43 -24.38 0.44 2.89
C LYS A 43 -25.82 0.84 2.60
N ALA A 44 -26.00 1.82 1.73
CA ALA A 44 -27.32 2.35 1.39
C ALA A 44 -27.27 3.02 0.00
N PRO A 45 -28.40 3.05 -0.73
CA PRO A 45 -28.51 3.86 -1.94
C PRO A 45 -28.22 5.34 -1.62
N GLY A 46 -27.51 6.02 -2.52
CA GLY A 46 -27.20 7.43 -2.39
C GLY A 46 -26.24 7.91 -3.48
N ASP A 47 -25.82 9.16 -3.37
CA ASP A 47 -24.79 9.72 -4.26
C ASP A 47 -23.45 9.01 -4.05
N LEU A 48 -22.63 8.98 -5.10
CA LEU A 48 -21.28 8.45 -5.02
C LEU A 48 -20.47 9.20 -3.95
N GLN A 49 -19.73 8.45 -3.15
CA GLN A 49 -18.87 8.98 -2.10
C GLN A 49 -17.41 8.93 -2.52
N THR A 50 -16.55 9.67 -1.82
CA THR A 50 -15.11 9.68 -2.08
C THR A 50 -14.29 9.43 -0.83
N ALA A 51 -13.18 8.71 -0.98
CA ALA A 51 -12.14 8.53 0.03
C ALA A 51 -10.79 8.97 -0.55
N VAL A 52 -10.00 9.73 0.20
CA VAL A 52 -8.64 10.12 -0.21
C VAL A 52 -7.62 9.45 0.71
N LEU A 53 -6.79 8.59 0.13
CA LEU A 53 -5.91 7.66 0.86
C LEU A 53 -4.48 7.75 0.32
N ALA A 54 -3.49 7.75 1.20
CA ALA A 54 -2.06 7.69 0.86
C ALA A 54 -1.42 6.48 1.54
N GLY A 55 -0.65 5.70 0.80
CA GLY A 55 -0.10 4.42 1.29
C GLY A 55 1.22 4.03 0.65
N GLY A 56 2.02 5.01 0.21
CA GLY A 56 3.22 4.75 -0.60
C GLY A 56 3.03 5.21 -2.05
N CYS A 57 3.74 4.57 -2.98
CA CYS A 57 3.58 4.83 -4.41
C CYS A 57 2.11 4.68 -4.82
N PHE A 58 1.53 5.74 -5.38
CA PHE A 58 0.10 5.76 -5.73
C PHE A 58 -0.29 4.76 -6.83
N TRP A 59 0.64 4.22 -7.62
CA TRP A 59 0.35 3.28 -8.71
C TRP A 59 -0.21 1.97 -8.17
N GLY A 60 0.43 1.42 -7.13
CA GLY A 60 -0.05 0.22 -6.44
C GLY A 60 -1.38 0.44 -5.74
N VAL A 61 -1.55 1.58 -5.08
CA VAL A 61 -2.79 1.91 -4.37
C VAL A 61 -3.95 2.12 -5.36
N GLU A 62 -3.69 2.81 -6.47
CA GLU A 62 -4.63 3.01 -7.57
C GLU A 62 -5.08 1.66 -8.13
N GLY A 63 -4.11 0.83 -8.54
CA GLY A 63 -4.41 -0.48 -9.11
C GLY A 63 -5.16 -1.41 -8.18
N VAL A 64 -4.92 -1.35 -6.87
CA VAL A 64 -5.74 -2.08 -5.88
C VAL A 64 -7.20 -1.62 -5.98
N PHE A 65 -7.47 -0.32 -5.85
CA PHE A 65 -8.85 0.16 -5.80
C PHE A 65 -9.57 0.11 -7.16
N GLU A 66 -8.87 0.12 -8.28
CA GLU A 66 -9.45 -0.13 -9.61
C GLU A 66 -10.13 -1.51 -9.69
N HIS A 67 -9.58 -2.50 -8.98
CA HIS A 67 -10.06 -3.88 -8.94
C HIS A 67 -11.09 -4.14 -7.83
N VAL A 68 -11.63 -3.10 -7.18
CA VAL A 68 -12.62 -3.23 -6.11
C VAL A 68 -14.04 -3.04 -6.64
N ARG A 69 -14.94 -4.00 -6.39
CA ARG A 69 -16.38 -3.92 -6.62
C ARG A 69 -16.97 -2.77 -5.81
N GLY A 70 -17.90 -2.01 -6.40
CA GLY A 70 -18.42 -0.78 -5.81
C GLY A 70 -17.56 0.46 -6.09
N VAL A 71 -16.27 0.32 -6.42
CA VAL A 71 -15.46 1.47 -6.85
C VAL A 71 -15.77 1.82 -8.30
N ARG A 72 -16.04 3.10 -8.55
CA ARG A 72 -16.41 3.65 -9.86
C ARG A 72 -15.27 4.35 -10.55
N LYS A 73 -14.41 5.03 -9.79
CA LYS A 73 -13.28 5.78 -10.34
C LYS A 73 -12.17 5.86 -9.30
N VAL A 74 -10.93 5.72 -9.75
CA VAL A 74 -9.75 6.02 -8.94
C VAL A 74 -8.92 7.06 -9.70
N LEU A 75 -8.33 8.00 -8.97
CA LEU A 75 -7.39 8.97 -9.54
C LEU A 75 -6.17 9.01 -8.64
N SER A 76 -4.99 8.83 -9.23
CA SER A 76 -3.71 9.16 -8.60
C SER A 76 -3.53 10.67 -8.50
N GLY A 77 -2.95 11.16 -7.40
CA GLY A 77 -2.77 12.58 -7.15
C GLY A 77 -2.01 12.91 -5.88
N TYR A 78 -2.10 14.17 -5.47
CA TYR A 78 -1.39 14.74 -4.33
C TYR A 78 -2.37 15.36 -3.35
N ALA A 79 -2.18 15.10 -2.06
CA ALA A 79 -2.97 15.69 -0.97
C ALA A 79 -2.10 16.01 0.26
N GLY A 80 -2.55 16.98 1.06
CA GLY A 80 -1.90 17.39 2.31
C GLY A 80 -0.84 18.49 2.19
N GLY A 81 -0.52 18.94 0.98
CA GLY A 81 0.27 20.15 0.71
C GLY A 81 -0.53 21.21 -0.05
N GLU A 82 0.12 22.30 -0.44
CA GLU A 82 -0.53 23.39 -1.17
C GLU A 82 -0.67 23.13 -2.68
N LYS A 83 -1.76 23.63 -3.28
CA LYS A 83 -2.06 23.51 -4.73
C LYS A 83 -0.90 23.92 -5.64
N SER A 84 -0.20 24.99 -5.30
CA SER A 84 0.89 25.58 -6.09
C SER A 84 2.08 24.64 -6.27
N THR A 85 2.20 23.62 -5.44
CA THR A 85 3.34 22.68 -5.40
C THR A 85 2.93 21.25 -5.75
N ALA A 86 1.71 21.05 -6.25
CA ALA A 86 1.14 19.75 -6.57
C ALA A 86 1.55 19.27 -7.97
N GLU A 87 2.85 19.06 -8.17
CA GLU A 87 3.45 18.54 -9.40
C GLU A 87 4.50 17.46 -9.06
N TYR A 88 4.64 16.44 -9.91
CA TYR A 88 5.38 15.23 -9.57
C TYR A 88 6.82 15.51 -9.11
N HIS A 89 7.54 16.36 -9.84
CA HIS A 89 8.93 16.68 -9.51
C HIS A 89 9.07 17.42 -8.18
N ALA A 90 8.16 18.36 -7.87
CA ALA A 90 8.18 19.07 -6.61
C ALA A 90 7.81 18.13 -5.45
N VAL A 91 6.76 17.33 -5.60
CA VAL A 91 6.34 16.33 -4.59
C VAL A 91 7.44 15.31 -4.33
N GLY A 92 8.13 14.84 -5.38
CA GLY A 92 9.23 13.88 -5.27
C GLY A 92 10.41 14.38 -4.42
N THR A 93 10.53 15.69 -4.16
CA THR A 93 11.53 16.23 -3.22
C THR A 93 11.19 15.97 -1.74
N GLY A 94 9.95 15.63 -1.44
CA GLY A 94 9.43 15.47 -0.06
C GLY A 94 9.22 16.78 0.71
N ARG A 95 9.40 17.95 0.07
CA ARG A 95 9.37 19.27 0.74
C ARG A 95 8.02 19.99 0.67
N THR A 96 7.08 19.50 -0.12
CA THR A 96 5.80 20.20 -0.41
C THR A 96 4.70 19.90 0.61
N GLY A 97 4.92 18.96 1.51
CA GLY A 97 3.89 18.45 2.44
C GLY A 97 2.91 17.46 1.81
N HIS A 98 2.89 17.34 0.48
CA HIS A 98 2.05 16.37 -0.22
C HIS A 98 2.40 14.93 0.12
N ALA A 99 1.40 14.06 0.14
CA ALA A 99 1.54 12.62 -0.04
C ALA A 99 1.06 12.24 -1.44
N GLU A 100 1.73 11.28 -2.07
CA GLU A 100 1.12 10.52 -3.14
C GLU A 100 -0.11 9.82 -2.60
N SER A 101 -1.25 10.14 -3.20
CA SER A 101 -2.57 9.78 -2.72
C SER A 101 -3.44 9.32 -3.87
N VAL A 102 -4.47 8.53 -3.56
CA VAL A 102 -5.54 8.21 -4.49
C VAL A 102 -6.86 8.79 -4.02
N LYS A 103 -7.67 9.28 -4.96
CA LYS A 103 -9.08 9.60 -4.70
C LYS A 103 -9.95 8.48 -5.25
N VAL A 104 -10.50 7.67 -4.34
CA VAL A 104 -11.39 6.56 -4.64
C VAL A 104 -12.83 7.07 -4.61
N THR A 105 -13.51 7.04 -5.76
CA THR A 105 -14.95 7.32 -5.87
C THR A 105 -15.70 6.00 -5.89
N PHE A 106 -16.64 5.81 -4.95
CA PHE A 106 -17.33 4.53 -4.75
C PHE A 106 -18.83 4.71 -4.56
N ASP A 107 -19.56 3.65 -4.86
CA ASP A 107 -21.00 3.53 -4.65
C ASP A 107 -21.29 3.00 -3.24
N PRO A 108 -21.89 3.82 -2.35
CA PRO A 108 -22.16 3.42 -0.98
C PRO A 108 -23.21 2.31 -0.86
N GLN A 109 -23.92 1.95 -1.94
CA GLN A 109 -24.81 0.80 -1.94
C GLN A 109 -24.04 -0.53 -2.04
N GLU A 110 -22.89 -0.54 -2.72
CA GLU A 110 -22.10 -1.74 -2.96
C GLU A 110 -20.97 -1.94 -1.94
N ILE A 111 -20.29 -0.85 -1.55
CA ILE A 111 -19.14 -0.89 -0.65
C ILE A 111 -19.19 0.24 0.38
N SER A 112 -18.86 -0.06 1.64
CA SER A 112 -18.82 0.93 2.70
C SER A 112 -17.44 1.59 2.83
N TYR A 113 -17.38 2.74 3.50
CA TYR A 113 -16.10 3.39 3.81
C TYR A 113 -15.19 2.50 4.67
N GLY A 114 -15.75 1.76 5.65
CA GLY A 114 -14.99 0.82 6.47
C GLY A 114 -14.44 -0.38 5.67
N GLU A 115 -15.13 -0.85 4.62
CA GLU A 115 -14.58 -1.86 3.71
C GLU A 115 -13.45 -1.29 2.84
N ILE A 116 -13.58 -0.05 2.36
CA ILE A 116 -12.48 0.66 1.68
C ILE A 116 -11.25 0.74 2.60
N LEU A 117 -11.43 1.11 3.87
CA LEU A 117 -10.33 1.14 4.84
C LEU A 117 -9.79 -0.26 5.15
N ARG A 118 -10.65 -1.28 5.21
CA ARG A 118 -10.23 -2.66 5.42
C ARG A 118 -9.28 -3.12 4.32
N ILE A 119 -9.62 -2.85 3.06
CA ILE A 119 -8.75 -3.13 1.91
C ILE A 119 -7.45 -2.32 2.01
N PHE A 120 -7.55 -1.03 2.33
CA PHE A 120 -6.39 -0.15 2.50
C PHE A 120 -5.37 -0.68 3.51
N PHE A 121 -5.82 -1.11 4.70
CA PHE A 121 -4.97 -1.65 5.75
C PHE A 121 -4.52 -3.10 5.50
N SER A 122 -5.27 -3.89 4.73
CA SER A 122 -4.94 -5.30 4.48
C SER A 122 -3.95 -5.52 3.33
N VAL A 123 -4.13 -4.84 2.20
CA VAL A 123 -3.42 -5.19 0.94
C VAL A 123 -2.78 -4.01 0.22
N ALA A 124 -3.20 -2.77 0.49
CA ALA A 124 -2.69 -1.63 -0.26
C ALA A 124 -1.29 -1.19 0.20
N HIS A 125 -0.96 -1.37 1.48
CA HIS A 125 0.28 -0.88 2.07
C HIS A 125 0.56 -1.47 3.47
N ASP A 126 1.80 -1.35 3.96
CA ASP A 126 2.14 -1.55 5.39
C ASP A 126 1.92 -0.24 6.18
N PRO A 127 0.92 -0.18 7.10
CA PRO A 127 0.55 1.04 7.83
C PRO A 127 1.48 1.36 9.01
N THR A 128 2.50 0.54 9.25
CA THR A 128 3.45 0.70 10.37
C THR A 128 4.75 1.39 9.96
N GLN A 129 4.93 1.59 8.65
CA GLN A 129 6.10 2.22 8.08
C GLN A 129 5.97 3.75 8.07
N LEU A 130 6.75 4.41 8.93
CA LEU A 130 6.75 5.87 9.02
C LEU A 130 7.50 6.49 7.83
N ASN A 131 6.80 7.32 7.06
CA ASN A 131 7.35 8.09 5.92
C ASN A 131 8.12 7.24 4.91
N ARG A 132 7.61 6.03 4.65
CA ARG A 132 8.15 5.12 3.63
C ARG A 132 7.12 4.04 3.31
N GLN A 133 7.27 3.42 2.16
CA GLN A 133 6.61 2.17 1.85
C GLN A 133 7.52 1.28 1.00
N GLY A 134 7.86 0.09 1.50
CA GLY A 134 8.76 -0.83 0.81
C GLY A 134 10.09 -0.16 0.40
N PRO A 135 10.43 -0.10 -0.90
CA PRO A 135 11.65 0.55 -1.39
C PRO A 135 11.58 2.09 -1.37
N ASP A 136 10.39 2.70 -1.27
CA ASP A 136 10.20 4.14 -1.42
C ASP A 136 10.26 4.83 -0.06
N THR A 137 11.12 5.85 0.05
CA THR A 137 11.35 6.58 1.30
C THR A 137 11.13 8.08 1.11
N GLY A 138 10.38 8.68 2.02
CA GLY A 138 10.05 10.09 2.00
C GLY A 138 8.65 10.35 2.55
N THR A 139 8.41 11.58 3.01
CA THR A 139 7.12 12.03 3.54
C THR A 139 6.00 11.94 2.50
N GLN A 140 6.33 11.98 1.22
CA GLN A 140 5.41 11.77 0.10
C GLN A 140 4.85 10.35 0.03
N TYR A 141 5.53 9.37 0.64
CA TYR A 141 5.12 7.96 0.68
C TYR A 141 4.51 7.55 2.02
N ARG A 142 4.19 8.50 2.89
CA ARG A 142 3.60 8.22 4.21
C ARG A 142 2.22 7.58 4.07
N SER A 143 1.85 6.80 5.08
CA SER A 143 0.46 6.37 5.27
C SER A 143 -0.41 7.52 5.81
N ALA A 144 -1.50 7.85 5.12
CA ALA A 144 -2.46 8.85 5.57
C ALA A 144 -3.88 8.60 5.03
N ILE A 145 -4.87 9.04 5.80
CA ILE A 145 -6.28 9.12 5.42
C ILE A 145 -6.66 10.61 5.49
N PHE A 146 -7.11 11.16 4.37
CA PHE A 146 -7.60 12.54 4.31
C PHE A 146 -9.12 12.53 4.32
N TYR A 147 -9.72 12.88 5.46
CA TYR A 147 -11.17 12.79 5.65
C TYR A 147 -11.91 13.99 5.06
N ALA A 148 -13.01 13.74 4.37
CA ALA A 148 -13.87 14.79 3.82
C ALA A 148 -14.88 15.34 4.84
N ASP A 149 -15.23 14.55 5.86
CA ASP A 149 -16.21 14.88 6.88
C ASP A 149 -15.92 14.18 8.23
N ASP A 150 -16.70 14.56 9.23
CA ASP A 150 -16.60 14.03 10.60
C ASP A 150 -16.85 12.53 10.69
N ALA A 151 -17.74 11.98 9.86
CA ALA A 151 -18.05 10.56 9.88
C ALA A 151 -16.86 9.74 9.39
N GLN A 152 -16.20 10.16 8.31
CA GLN A 152 -14.96 9.54 7.82
C GLN A 152 -13.84 9.61 8.87
N ARG A 153 -13.65 10.77 9.49
CA ARG A 153 -12.66 10.94 10.56
C ARG A 153 -12.89 9.95 11.70
N ASP A 154 -14.13 9.83 12.16
CA ASP A 154 -14.47 9.04 13.33
C ASP A 154 -14.39 7.54 13.02
N ILE A 155 -14.84 7.11 11.84
CA ILE A 155 -14.67 5.73 11.35
C ILE A 155 -13.17 5.38 11.23
N ALA A 156 -12.37 6.23 10.59
CA ALA A 156 -10.94 5.99 10.41
C ALA A 156 -10.20 5.86 11.75
N LYS A 157 -10.45 6.77 12.70
CA LYS A 157 -9.86 6.72 14.04
C LYS A 157 -10.30 5.49 14.82
N ALA A 158 -11.60 5.17 14.81
CA ALA A 158 -12.14 3.99 15.47
C ALA A 158 -11.52 2.72 14.90
N TYR A 159 -11.33 2.66 13.58
CA TYR A 159 -10.76 1.49 12.93
C TYR A 159 -9.26 1.34 13.23
N ILE A 160 -8.48 2.42 13.16
CA ILE A 160 -7.07 2.39 13.60
C ILE A 160 -6.96 1.92 15.07
N GLY A 161 -7.83 2.43 15.95
CA GLY A 161 -7.90 1.98 17.34
C GLY A 161 -8.22 0.49 17.48
N GLN A 162 -9.18 -0.01 16.70
CA GLN A 162 -9.52 -1.43 16.65
C GLN A 162 -8.33 -2.29 16.19
N LEU A 163 -7.62 -1.87 15.14
CA LEU A 163 -6.49 -2.63 14.58
C LEU A 163 -5.27 -2.63 15.51
N ASN A 164 -4.97 -1.51 16.16
CA ASN A 164 -3.94 -1.47 17.20
C ASN A 164 -4.31 -2.37 18.39
N GLY A 165 -5.59 -2.39 18.78
CA GLY A 165 -6.08 -3.23 19.88
C GLY A 165 -6.16 -4.73 19.57
N SER A 166 -6.19 -5.12 18.28
CA SER A 166 -6.25 -6.53 17.89
C SER A 166 -4.89 -7.23 17.87
N GLY A 167 -3.79 -6.47 17.83
CA GLY A 167 -2.43 -7.01 17.71
C GLY A 167 -2.12 -7.64 16.35
N VAL A 168 -2.93 -7.36 15.32
CA VAL A 168 -2.74 -7.92 13.97
C VAL A 168 -1.47 -7.37 13.29
N PHE A 169 -1.05 -6.15 13.65
CA PHE A 169 0.23 -5.58 13.26
C PHE A 169 1.23 -5.68 14.42
N GLN A 170 2.46 -6.12 14.12
CA GLN A 170 3.53 -6.25 15.14
C GLN A 170 4.02 -4.90 15.67
N ARG A 171 3.79 -3.82 14.92
CA ARG A 171 4.16 -2.45 15.26
C ARG A 171 2.91 -1.58 15.23
N ALA A 172 2.93 -0.49 15.98
CA ALA A 172 1.83 0.47 16.00
C ALA A 172 1.59 1.05 14.59
N ILE A 173 0.32 1.23 14.24
CA ILE A 173 -0.09 1.94 13.03
C ILE A 173 0.32 3.40 13.15
N VAL A 174 1.02 3.92 12.14
CA VAL A 174 1.48 5.32 12.06
C VAL A 174 0.69 6.15 11.04
N THR A 175 -0.39 5.59 10.49
CA THR A 175 -1.31 6.26 9.56
C THR A 175 -1.85 7.55 10.16
N ARG A 176 -1.65 8.66 9.45
CA ARG A 176 -2.23 9.97 9.83
C ARG A 176 -3.72 10.03 9.45
N VAL A 177 -4.50 10.77 10.23
CA VAL A 177 -5.90 11.07 9.92
C VAL A 177 -6.07 12.60 9.92
N ASP A 178 -5.91 13.19 8.75
CA ASP A 178 -5.87 14.64 8.54
C ASP A 178 -7.11 15.12 7.75
N PRO A 179 -7.56 16.37 7.91
CA PRO A 179 -8.65 16.89 7.08
C PRO A 179 -8.22 16.97 5.61
N LEU A 180 -9.17 16.72 4.69
CA LEU A 180 -8.94 16.94 3.27
C LEU A 180 -9.08 18.43 2.92
N GLU A 181 -7.95 19.13 2.85
CA GLU A 181 -7.91 20.54 2.40
C GLU A 181 -7.99 20.65 0.85
N GLY A 182 -7.48 19.64 0.15
CA GLY A 182 -7.48 19.58 -1.30
C GLY A 182 -6.92 18.27 -1.83
N PHE A 183 -7.36 17.91 -3.03
CA PHE A 183 -6.81 16.81 -3.82
C PHE A 183 -6.50 17.31 -5.23
N TYR A 184 -5.26 17.12 -5.66
CA TYR A 184 -4.77 17.59 -6.94
C TYR A 184 -4.42 16.37 -7.80
N PRO A 185 -5.17 16.09 -8.87
CA PRO A 185 -4.86 14.96 -9.76
C PRO A 185 -3.43 15.07 -10.29
N ALA A 186 -2.71 13.94 -10.25
CA ALA A 186 -1.40 13.83 -10.86
C ALA A 186 -1.52 13.90 -12.38
N GLU A 187 -0.39 14.14 -13.03
CA GLU A 187 -0.27 14.19 -14.47
C GLU A 187 -0.81 12.90 -15.12
N SER A 188 -1.36 13.02 -16.34
CA SER A 188 -2.04 11.92 -17.02
C SER A 188 -1.17 10.68 -17.21
N TYR A 189 0.15 10.85 -17.30
CA TYR A 189 1.09 9.74 -17.42
C TYR A 189 1.26 8.92 -16.13
N HIS A 190 0.67 9.34 -15.01
CA HIS A 190 0.59 8.55 -13.77
C HIS A 190 -0.72 7.77 -13.59
N GLN A 191 -1.78 8.10 -14.34
CA GLN A 191 -3.09 7.44 -14.18
C GLN A 191 -3.12 6.07 -14.86
N ASP A 192 -3.75 5.06 -14.28
CA ASP A 192 -3.81 3.69 -14.80
C ASP A 192 -2.40 3.11 -15.06
N PHE A 193 -1.41 3.45 -14.23
CA PHE A 193 0.01 3.18 -14.55
C PHE A 193 0.30 1.69 -14.71
N ILE A 194 -0.27 0.85 -13.82
CA ILE A 194 -0.08 -0.61 -13.88
C ILE A 194 -0.68 -1.19 -15.16
N ALA A 195 -1.89 -0.76 -15.53
CA ALA A 195 -2.57 -1.23 -16.74
C ALA A 195 -1.77 -0.88 -18.02
N ARG A 196 -1.15 0.31 -18.03
CA ARG A 196 -0.30 0.76 -19.16
C ARG A 196 1.10 0.14 -19.14
N ASN A 197 1.60 -0.29 -17.99
CA ASN A 197 2.97 -0.76 -17.79
C ASN A 197 3.07 -2.09 -17.01
N PRO A 198 2.34 -3.15 -17.39
CA PRO A 198 2.19 -4.35 -16.56
C PRO A 198 3.48 -5.18 -16.39
N LYS A 199 4.48 -4.92 -17.23
CA LYS A 199 5.79 -5.60 -17.21
C LYS A 199 6.90 -4.71 -16.65
N TYR A 200 6.59 -3.48 -16.22
CA TYR A 200 7.60 -2.60 -15.64
C TYR A 200 8.14 -3.25 -14.35
N PRO A 201 9.47 -3.38 -14.17
CA PRO A 201 10.02 -4.15 -13.05
C PRO A 201 9.51 -3.72 -11.69
N TYR A 202 9.38 -2.41 -11.46
CA TYR A 202 8.81 -1.87 -10.22
C TYR A 202 7.37 -2.37 -10.00
N VAL A 203 6.52 -2.31 -11.03
CA VAL A 203 5.12 -2.79 -10.97
C VAL A 203 5.06 -4.27 -10.64
N VAL A 204 5.91 -5.08 -11.29
CA VAL A 204 5.94 -6.54 -11.09
C VAL A 204 6.34 -6.90 -9.66
N ILE A 205 7.30 -6.17 -9.09
CA ILE A 205 7.87 -6.47 -7.78
C ILE A 205 7.01 -5.91 -6.64
N ASN A 206 6.49 -4.69 -6.77
CA ASN A 206 5.88 -3.95 -5.66
C ASN A 206 4.35 -3.88 -5.76
N ASP A 207 3.78 -3.79 -6.97
CA ASP A 207 2.36 -3.45 -7.15
C ASP A 207 1.48 -4.66 -7.49
N LEU A 208 1.89 -5.52 -8.42
CA LEU A 208 1.13 -6.74 -8.78
C LEU A 208 0.89 -7.70 -7.60
N PRO A 209 1.80 -7.86 -6.62
CA PRO A 209 1.50 -8.61 -5.40
C PRO A 209 0.28 -8.07 -4.66
N LYS A 210 0.07 -6.75 -4.60
CA LYS A 210 -1.07 -6.12 -3.90
C LYS A 210 -2.40 -6.49 -4.56
N ILE A 211 -2.46 -6.47 -5.89
CA ILE A 211 -3.66 -6.88 -6.65
C ILE A 211 -3.94 -8.38 -6.48
N ARG A 212 -2.89 -9.22 -6.51
CA ARG A 212 -3.05 -10.67 -6.25
C ARG A 212 -3.58 -10.94 -4.84
N ASN A 213 -3.05 -10.22 -3.85
CA ASN A 213 -3.52 -10.31 -2.48
C ASN A 213 -4.96 -9.83 -2.35
N LEU A 214 -5.36 -8.74 -3.02
CA LEU A 214 -6.77 -8.31 -3.06
C LEU A 214 -7.68 -9.44 -3.59
N LYS A 215 -7.30 -10.05 -4.72
CA LYS A 215 -8.07 -11.15 -5.32
C LYS A 215 -8.19 -12.36 -4.39
N HIS A 216 -7.14 -12.66 -3.65
CA HIS A 216 -7.09 -13.81 -2.73
C HIS A 216 -7.84 -13.54 -1.41
N GLU A 217 -7.61 -12.39 -0.78
CA GLU A 217 -8.13 -12.07 0.56
C GLU A 217 -9.54 -11.46 0.53
N PHE A 218 -9.95 -10.85 -0.59
CA PHE A 218 -11.25 -10.21 -0.75
C PHE A 218 -11.95 -10.63 -2.05
N PRO A 219 -12.16 -11.94 -2.31
CA PRO A 219 -12.71 -12.43 -3.58
C PRO A 219 -14.10 -11.85 -3.89
N ASP A 220 -14.93 -11.61 -2.87
CA ASP A 220 -16.28 -11.05 -3.03
C ASP A 220 -16.26 -9.56 -3.42
N LEU A 221 -15.23 -8.84 -2.97
CA LEU A 221 -15.02 -7.42 -3.30
C LEU A 221 -14.08 -7.24 -4.49
N TYR A 222 -13.48 -8.31 -5.02
CA TYR A 222 -12.65 -8.24 -6.21
C TYR A 222 -13.53 -8.22 -7.48
N ARG A 223 -13.10 -7.42 -8.45
CA ARG A 223 -13.53 -7.49 -9.84
C ARG A 223 -12.30 -7.52 -10.72
N GLU A 224 -12.41 -8.15 -11.89
CA GLU A 224 -11.38 -7.96 -12.91
C GLU A 224 -11.33 -6.46 -13.28
N GLY A 225 -10.12 -5.93 -13.43
CA GLY A 225 -9.91 -4.50 -13.67
C GLY A 225 -10.66 -4.01 -14.90
N SER A 226 -11.06 -2.74 -14.89
CA SER A 226 -11.79 -2.13 -16.00
C SER A 226 -10.99 -2.28 -17.31
N GLN A 227 -11.55 -2.98 -18.29
CA GLN A 227 -11.14 -2.84 -19.69
C GLN A 227 -11.81 -1.59 -20.28
N ARG A 228 -11.46 -0.41 -19.75
CA ARG A 228 -11.96 0.92 -20.16
C ARG A 228 -13.46 1.14 -20.03
#